data_AF-A0A8T4ZPB4-F1
#
_entry.id   AF-A0A8T4ZPB4-F1
#
_cell.length_a   1.000
_cell.length_b   1.000
_cell.length_c   1.000
_cell.angle_alpha   90.00
_cell.angle_beta   90.00
_cell.angle_gamma   90.00
#
_symmetry.space_group_name_H-M   'P 1'
#
loop_
_entity.id
_entity.type
_entity.pdbx_description
1 polymer ?
#
loop_
_entity_poly.entity_id
_entity_poly.type
_entity_poly.pdbx_seq_one_letter_code
_entity_poly.pdbx_strand_id
1 'polypeptide(L)'
;MKPKGSTRSLVLAALVDNKPKSQRDLVEATGLSGKAVYSAIFLCWKKGLVLRTKEPIYESERIFRGRGGIVQNTRPYHLYLLKPKEKDSVLVDGREFVAFDEKYLDARGGGKLSKAQMILNFIEKHAGKAYFSTEIVEALKDKGVLIRDVMANVRRFEKRGLVYVRGYKMDDRQTPFKDGYLITWLDPDKPRKEAIEEAIQRTDKALYESASAVSIIERIHNVRDIILEHSALKRLVGFPYIQNKLGCTEHEAEHAVNRAMQLYPDLKEVKLFNNYRYYHHSSMPEEDLKAAITMTMNYIRMTKGRDNRIGHNWEAVAEWFIDRFTTGARFWTQNHRAGGMDPRRITLHLLRGVGGRRMNAEVDRIWEVTPGIFAPPITYVLSCKWGLVSKEHVDDFLDVLRWSKEFGVDTPDGRQVKQGVVGVFAGGAFNPKETVRLKDEMVISLPAYAARMNIQLLKAADFNQKLHEKGCSKKVSVQKVCKIAKDEDDVREILDAIWKNPQMGEEILAEAIEKNKDVYGFERILEEKVESQING
;
A
#
# COMPACT_ATOMS: atom_id res chain seq x y z
N MET A 1 -20.86 30.06 -67.25
CA MET A 1 -21.92 31.09 -67.23
C MET A 1 -22.13 31.56 -65.79
N LYS A 2 -21.97 32.85 -65.48
CA LYS A 2 -22.31 33.38 -64.13
C LYS A 2 -23.83 33.52 -64.01
N PRO A 3 -24.47 33.04 -62.94
CA PRO A 3 -25.91 33.19 -62.77
C PRO A 3 -26.28 34.68 -62.60
N LYS A 4 -27.25 35.16 -63.39
CA LYS A 4 -27.78 36.53 -63.29
C LYS A 4 -28.78 36.59 -62.12
N GLY A 5 -28.37 37.19 -61.00
CA GLY A 5 -29.19 37.44 -59.81
C GLY A 5 -28.34 37.82 -58.61
N SER A 6 -28.91 38.50 -57.60
CA SER A 6 -28.20 38.72 -56.32
C SER A 6 -27.96 37.38 -55.60
N THR A 7 -26.87 37.27 -54.83
CA THR A 7 -26.53 36.05 -54.06
C THR A 7 -27.70 35.56 -53.20
N ARG A 8 -28.46 36.49 -52.59
CA ARG A 8 -29.67 36.20 -51.81
C ARG A 8 -30.78 35.60 -52.67
N SER A 9 -31.09 36.21 -53.82
CA SER A 9 -32.17 35.73 -54.70
C SER A 9 -31.87 34.35 -55.28
N LEU A 10 -30.61 34.05 -55.58
CA LEU A 10 -30.21 32.72 -56.06
C LEU A 10 -30.36 31.64 -54.98
N VAL A 11 -29.96 31.96 -53.74
CA VAL A 11 -30.13 31.06 -52.58
C VAL A 11 -31.62 30.81 -52.27
N LEU A 12 -32.46 31.85 -52.30
CA LEU A 12 -33.90 31.69 -52.07
C LEU A 12 -34.58 30.92 -53.21
N ALA A 13 -34.22 31.20 -54.46
CA ALA A 13 -34.72 30.47 -55.62
C ALA A 13 -34.40 28.96 -55.54
N ALA A 14 -33.20 28.62 -55.06
CA ALA A 14 -32.79 27.23 -54.85
C ALA A 14 -33.57 26.50 -53.75
N LEU A 15 -34.30 27.21 -52.88
CA LEU A 15 -35.12 26.65 -51.78
C LEU A 15 -36.63 26.65 -52.08
N VAL A 16 -37.07 27.10 -53.27
CA VAL A 16 -38.49 27.22 -53.64
C VAL A 16 -39.20 25.86 -53.69
N ASP A 17 -38.46 24.77 -53.93
CA ASP A 17 -39.00 23.41 -53.94
C ASP A 17 -39.43 22.90 -52.55
N ASN A 18 -39.29 23.71 -51.50
CA ASN A 18 -39.61 23.41 -50.10
C ASN A 18 -38.93 22.14 -49.57
N LYS A 19 -37.84 21.69 -50.22
CA LYS A 19 -37.04 20.56 -49.74
C LYS A 19 -35.92 21.09 -48.84
N PRO A 20 -35.62 20.41 -47.71
CA PRO A 20 -34.45 20.75 -46.91
C PRO A 20 -33.15 20.65 -47.73
N LYS A 21 -32.33 21.70 -47.73
CA LYS A 21 -31.03 21.72 -48.42
C LYS A 21 -29.88 22.10 -47.51
N SER A 22 -28.75 21.43 -47.66
CA SER A 22 -27.50 21.78 -46.99
C SER A 22 -26.80 22.95 -47.68
N GLN A 23 -25.78 23.52 -47.03
CA GLN A 23 -24.94 24.54 -47.63
C GLN A 23 -24.21 24.03 -48.90
N ARG A 24 -23.96 22.73 -49.03
CA ARG A 24 -23.34 22.13 -50.22
C ARG A 24 -24.33 22.02 -51.37
N ASP A 25 -25.54 21.54 -51.10
CA ASP A 25 -26.59 21.45 -52.11
C ASP A 25 -26.91 22.84 -52.69
N LEU A 26 -26.86 23.86 -51.83
CA LEU A 26 -27.03 25.26 -52.27
C LEU A 26 -25.83 25.78 -53.06
N VAL A 27 -24.60 25.37 -52.74
CA VAL A 27 -23.42 25.70 -53.57
C VAL A 27 -23.53 25.07 -54.95
N GLU A 28 -23.92 23.80 -55.02
CA GLU A 28 -24.10 23.07 -56.27
C GLU A 28 -25.24 23.65 -57.13
N ALA A 29 -26.40 23.89 -56.51
CA ALA A 29 -27.57 24.44 -57.21
C ALA A 29 -27.38 25.90 -57.68
N THR A 30 -26.57 26.69 -56.98
CA THR A 30 -26.38 28.12 -57.31
C THR A 30 -25.09 28.43 -58.05
N GLY A 31 -24.11 27.52 -58.05
CA GLY A 31 -22.77 27.77 -58.60
C GLY A 31 -21.96 28.85 -57.86
N LEU A 32 -22.39 29.26 -56.66
CA LEU A 32 -21.74 30.28 -55.84
C LEU A 32 -20.64 29.68 -54.96
N SER A 33 -19.68 30.50 -54.50
CA SER A 33 -18.66 30.03 -53.56
C SER A 33 -19.25 29.67 -52.20
N GLY A 34 -18.65 28.69 -51.51
CA GLY A 34 -19.14 28.25 -50.20
C GLY A 34 -19.24 29.37 -49.15
N LYS A 35 -18.28 30.31 -49.15
CA LYS A 35 -18.33 31.49 -48.28
C LYS A 35 -19.51 32.41 -48.62
N ALA A 36 -19.78 32.63 -49.91
CA ALA A 36 -20.89 33.48 -50.34
C ALA A 36 -22.25 32.87 -49.97
N VAL A 37 -22.41 31.55 -50.18
CA VAL A 37 -23.62 30.82 -49.77
C VAL A 37 -23.79 30.85 -48.26
N TYR A 38 -22.73 30.56 -47.49
CA TYR A 38 -22.77 30.56 -46.01
C TYR A 38 -23.22 31.92 -45.45
N SER A 39 -22.63 33.02 -45.93
CA SER A 39 -23.03 34.36 -45.49
C SER A 39 -24.46 34.70 -45.92
N ALA A 40 -24.87 34.32 -47.13
CA ALA A 40 -26.21 34.59 -47.63
C ALA A 40 -27.30 33.80 -46.89
N ILE A 41 -27.11 32.51 -46.63
CA ILE A 41 -28.08 31.68 -45.88
C ILE A 41 -28.19 32.13 -44.42
N PHE A 42 -27.07 32.51 -43.78
CA PHE A 42 -27.09 33.03 -42.42
C PHE A 42 -27.87 34.35 -42.33
N LEU A 43 -27.65 35.27 -43.27
CA LEU A 43 -28.42 36.51 -43.34
C LEU A 43 -29.90 36.26 -43.66
N CYS A 44 -30.22 35.27 -44.51
CA CYS A 44 -31.60 34.91 -44.78
C CYS A 44 -32.28 34.32 -43.54
N TRP A 45 -31.57 33.51 -42.76
CA TRP A 45 -32.08 32.93 -41.51
C TRP A 45 -32.31 34.03 -40.47
N LYS A 46 -31.31 34.92 -40.27
CA LYS A 46 -31.42 36.08 -39.38
C LYS A 46 -32.55 37.04 -39.75
N LYS A 47 -32.84 37.20 -41.05
CA LYS A 47 -33.96 38.01 -41.56
C LYS A 47 -35.30 37.26 -41.57
N GLY A 48 -35.37 36.03 -41.06
CA GLY A 48 -36.59 35.24 -40.98
C GLY A 48 -37.14 34.77 -42.34
N LEU A 49 -36.30 34.63 -43.36
CA LEU A 49 -36.71 34.21 -44.71
C LEU A 49 -36.60 32.70 -44.91
N VAL A 50 -35.74 32.05 -44.12
CA VAL A 50 -35.51 30.61 -44.15
C VAL A 50 -35.56 30.09 -42.71
N LEU A 51 -35.91 28.82 -42.54
CA LEU A 51 -35.78 28.09 -41.29
C LEU A 51 -34.53 27.19 -41.36
N ARG A 52 -33.92 26.94 -40.20
CA ARG A 52 -32.74 26.09 -40.07
C ARG A 52 -33.03 24.97 -39.08
N THR A 53 -32.53 23.76 -39.33
CA THR A 53 -32.51 22.70 -38.30
C THR A 53 -32.06 23.22 -36.93
N LYS A 54 -32.81 22.87 -35.89
CA LYS A 54 -32.56 23.27 -34.49
C LYS A 54 -31.20 22.75 -33.99
N GLU A 55 -30.91 21.50 -34.29
CA GLU A 55 -29.65 20.83 -33.96
C GLU A 55 -28.84 20.55 -35.22
N PRO A 56 -27.50 20.62 -35.15
CA PRO A 56 -26.64 20.27 -36.27
C PRO A 56 -26.68 18.77 -36.56
N ILE A 57 -26.66 18.42 -37.84
CA ILE A 57 -26.53 17.06 -38.33
C ILE A 57 -25.04 16.72 -38.45
N TYR A 58 -24.64 15.56 -37.95
CA TYR A 58 -23.25 15.09 -38.00
C TYR A 58 -23.11 14.01 -39.06
N GLU A 59 -22.24 14.24 -40.03
CA GLU A 59 -21.91 13.24 -41.04
C GLU A 59 -20.40 13.02 -41.05
N SER A 60 -20.00 11.75 -41.06
CA SER A 60 -18.59 11.35 -41.10
C SER A 60 -18.13 11.21 -42.54
N GLU A 61 -17.27 12.10 -42.99
CA GLU A 61 -16.69 12.02 -44.33
C GLU A 61 -15.29 11.43 -44.29
N ARG A 62 -15.03 10.45 -45.16
CA ARG A 62 -13.69 9.91 -45.40
C ARG A 62 -13.07 10.70 -46.56
N ILE A 63 -12.11 11.56 -46.24
CA ILE A 63 -11.40 12.36 -47.25
C ILE A 63 -10.01 11.75 -47.45
N PHE A 64 -9.75 11.25 -48.66
CA PHE A 64 -8.43 10.78 -49.03
C PHE A 64 -7.49 11.97 -49.29
N ARG A 65 -6.42 12.10 -48.50
CA ARG A 65 -5.42 13.18 -48.61
C ARG A 65 -4.07 12.68 -49.14
N GLY A 66 -4.09 11.83 -50.16
CA GLY A 66 -2.87 11.32 -50.80
C GLY A 66 -1.94 10.62 -49.79
N ARG A 67 -0.68 11.05 -49.70
CA ARG A 67 0.33 10.47 -48.78
C ARG A 67 -0.03 10.61 -47.28
N GLY A 68 -0.97 11.49 -46.93
CA GLY A 68 -1.47 11.64 -45.56
C GLY A 68 -2.55 10.63 -45.15
N GLY A 69 -2.91 9.69 -46.04
CA GLY A 69 -3.90 8.65 -45.78
C GLY A 69 -5.36 9.17 -45.82
N ILE A 70 -6.27 8.33 -45.34
CA ILE A 70 -7.70 8.64 -45.23
C ILE A 70 -7.94 9.34 -43.88
N VAL A 71 -8.36 10.60 -43.92
CA VAL A 71 -8.78 11.33 -42.71
C VAL A 71 -10.30 11.27 -42.62
N GLN A 72 -10.81 10.75 -41.52
CA GLN A 72 -12.23 10.75 -41.21
C GLN A 72 -12.58 12.03 -40.45
N ASN A 73 -13.37 12.91 -41.07
CA ASN A 73 -13.82 14.16 -40.47
C ASN A 73 -15.32 14.09 -40.22
N THR A 74 -15.73 14.14 -38.97
CA THR A 74 -17.15 14.36 -38.61
C THR A 74 -17.44 15.85 -38.73
N ARG A 75 -18.24 16.24 -39.74
CA ARG A 75 -18.59 17.65 -39.97
C ARG A 75 -20.04 17.91 -39.54
N PRO A 76 -20.27 18.83 -38.60
CA PRO A 76 -21.61 19.31 -38.34
C PRO A 76 -22.07 20.22 -39.48
N TYR A 77 -23.30 20.03 -39.97
CA TYR A 77 -23.97 20.95 -40.88
C TYR A 77 -25.44 21.11 -40.52
N HIS A 78 -26.07 22.16 -41.05
CA HIS A 78 -27.50 22.38 -40.91
C HIS A 78 -28.18 22.29 -42.27
N LEU A 79 -29.44 21.83 -42.25
CA LEU A 79 -30.34 21.97 -43.39
C LEU A 79 -31.16 23.26 -43.25
N TYR A 80 -31.50 23.84 -44.39
CA TYR A 80 -32.27 25.07 -44.52
C TYR A 80 -33.50 24.82 -45.39
N LEU A 81 -34.57 25.53 -45.09
CA LEU A 81 -35.84 25.45 -45.81
C LEU A 81 -36.43 26.85 -45.96
N LEU A 82 -37.16 27.12 -47.04
CA LEU A 82 -37.87 28.39 -47.18
C LEU A 82 -38.94 28.51 -46.09
N LYS A 83 -39.04 29.66 -45.42
CA LYS A 83 -40.00 29.84 -44.33
C LYS A 83 -41.44 29.81 -44.87
N PRO A 84 -42.33 28.90 -44.40
CA PRO A 84 -43.74 28.95 -44.74
C PRO A 84 -44.40 30.20 -44.12
N LYS A 85 -45.44 30.74 -44.77
CA LYS A 85 -46.19 31.87 -44.22
C LYS A 85 -46.69 31.53 -42.81
N GLU A 86 -46.45 32.44 -41.87
CA GLU A 86 -46.94 32.39 -40.48
C GLU A 86 -46.41 31.22 -39.60
N LYS A 87 -45.32 30.55 -39.99
CA LYS A 87 -44.70 29.49 -39.15
C LYS A 87 -43.26 29.82 -38.78
N ASP A 88 -42.98 29.89 -37.49
CA ASP A 88 -41.62 30.08 -36.95
C ASP A 88 -40.89 28.76 -36.66
N SER A 89 -41.60 27.63 -36.73
CA SER A 89 -41.00 26.30 -36.73
C SER A 89 -41.80 25.31 -37.57
N VAL A 90 -41.12 24.29 -38.09
CA VAL A 90 -41.73 23.16 -38.80
C VAL A 90 -40.99 21.85 -38.51
N LEU A 91 -41.73 20.74 -38.52
CA LEU A 91 -41.16 19.40 -38.46
C LEU A 91 -41.14 18.79 -39.88
N VAL A 92 -39.97 18.45 -40.39
CA VAL A 92 -39.78 17.82 -41.71
C VAL A 92 -38.83 16.64 -41.54
N ASP A 93 -39.22 15.46 -41.99
CA ASP A 93 -38.44 14.22 -41.90
C ASP A 93 -37.88 13.93 -40.49
N GLY A 94 -38.72 14.15 -39.46
CA GLY A 94 -38.35 13.94 -38.05
C GLY A 94 -37.40 14.99 -37.47
N ARG A 95 -37.11 16.08 -38.21
CA ARG A 95 -36.22 17.16 -37.78
C ARG A 95 -36.98 18.47 -37.59
N GLU A 96 -36.72 19.15 -36.48
CA GLU A 96 -37.29 20.45 -36.18
C GLU A 96 -36.47 21.56 -36.85
N PHE A 97 -37.12 22.41 -37.65
CA PHE A 97 -36.56 23.61 -38.25
C PHE A 97 -37.11 24.83 -37.54
N VAL A 98 -36.25 25.79 -37.20
CA VAL A 98 -36.57 26.95 -36.36
C VAL A 98 -36.16 28.26 -37.03
N ALA A 99 -36.91 29.32 -36.74
CA ALA A 99 -36.51 30.69 -37.03
C ALA A 99 -35.28 31.10 -36.21
N PHE A 100 -34.67 32.22 -36.58
CA PHE A 100 -33.49 32.71 -35.88
C PHE A 100 -33.81 33.14 -34.44
N ASP A 101 -33.02 32.65 -33.49
CA ASP A 101 -32.99 33.07 -32.08
C ASP A 101 -31.55 32.84 -31.59
N GLU A 102 -31.03 33.74 -30.74
CA GLU A 102 -29.67 33.67 -30.21
C GLU A 102 -29.42 32.37 -29.43
N LYS A 103 -30.44 31.78 -28.82
CA LYS A 103 -30.34 30.49 -28.12
C LYS A 103 -29.94 29.32 -29.03
N TYR A 104 -30.13 29.47 -30.35
CA TYR A 104 -29.76 28.47 -31.35
C TYR A 104 -28.37 28.73 -31.96
N LEU A 105 -27.63 29.75 -31.52
CA LEU A 105 -26.23 29.96 -31.95
C LEU A 105 -25.30 28.96 -31.26
N ASP A 106 -24.33 28.42 -32.01
CA ASP A 106 -23.28 27.59 -31.42
C ASP A 106 -22.29 28.47 -30.60
N ALA A 107 -21.46 27.83 -29.78
CA ALA A 107 -20.45 28.52 -28.96
C ALA A 107 -19.35 29.24 -29.78
N ARG A 108 -19.19 28.93 -31.07
CA ARG A 108 -18.23 29.58 -31.99
C ARG A 108 -18.84 30.76 -32.74
N GLY A 109 -20.17 30.81 -32.85
CA GLY A 109 -20.97 31.87 -33.47
C GLY A 109 -21.52 32.91 -32.50
N GLY A 110 -21.06 32.90 -31.24
CA GLY A 110 -21.36 33.92 -30.23
C GLY A 110 -22.48 33.58 -29.23
N GLY A 111 -23.03 32.36 -29.24
CA GLY A 111 -24.20 32.01 -28.41
C GLY A 111 -23.90 31.63 -26.94
N LYS A 112 -22.74 31.03 -26.63
CA LYS A 112 -22.36 30.57 -25.26
C LYS A 112 -20.85 30.68 -25.01
N LEU A 113 -20.46 31.02 -23.77
CA LEU A 113 -19.05 31.00 -23.31
C LEU A 113 -18.41 29.63 -23.59
N SER A 114 -17.19 29.62 -24.12
CA SER A 114 -16.46 28.35 -24.30
C SER A 114 -16.00 27.78 -22.95
N LYS A 115 -15.85 26.45 -22.85
CA LYS A 115 -15.29 25.80 -21.64
C LYS A 115 -13.94 26.40 -21.23
N ALA A 116 -13.11 26.74 -22.22
CA ALA A 116 -11.82 27.39 -21.98
C ALA A 116 -11.98 28.76 -21.30
N GLN A 117 -12.93 29.58 -21.78
CA GLN A 117 -13.22 30.88 -21.17
C GLN A 117 -13.85 30.72 -19.79
N MET A 118 -14.71 29.72 -19.58
CA MET A 118 -15.29 29.43 -18.27
C MET A 118 -14.22 29.07 -17.23
N ILE A 119 -13.25 28.23 -17.59
CA ILE A 119 -12.13 27.85 -16.71
C ILE A 119 -11.25 29.07 -16.40
N LEU A 120 -10.92 29.87 -17.42
CA LEU A 120 -10.08 31.06 -17.24
C LEU A 120 -10.77 32.10 -16.34
N ASN A 121 -12.03 32.41 -16.62
CA ASN A 121 -12.84 33.34 -15.81
C ASN A 121 -12.99 32.84 -14.36
N PHE A 122 -13.06 31.53 -14.15
CA PHE A 122 -13.12 30.96 -12.80
C PHE A 122 -11.83 31.26 -12.04
N ILE A 123 -10.67 31.00 -12.65
CA ILE A 123 -9.35 31.21 -12.02
C ILE A 123 -9.11 32.70 -11.77
N GLU A 124 -9.45 33.55 -12.73
CA GLU A 124 -9.32 35.01 -12.64
C GLU A 124 -10.23 35.61 -11.56
N LYS A 125 -11.51 35.21 -11.52
CA LYS A 125 -12.47 35.67 -10.50
C LYS A 125 -12.04 35.30 -9.08
N HIS A 126 -11.27 34.23 -8.93
CA HIS A 126 -10.74 33.78 -7.63
C HIS A 126 -9.23 33.98 -7.52
N ALA A 127 -8.69 35.04 -8.15
CA ALA A 127 -7.25 35.32 -8.17
C ALA A 127 -6.59 35.35 -6.78
N GLY A 128 -7.33 35.66 -5.71
CA GLY A 128 -6.84 35.71 -4.33
C GLY A 128 -6.55 34.35 -3.68
N LYS A 129 -6.88 33.21 -4.31
CA LYS A 129 -6.66 31.87 -3.74
C LYS A 129 -6.19 30.87 -4.81
N ALA A 130 -5.45 29.85 -4.39
CA ALA A 130 -5.14 28.69 -5.22
C ALA A 130 -6.19 27.57 -5.01
N TYR A 131 -6.49 26.85 -6.09
CA TYR A 131 -7.45 25.74 -6.10
C TYR A 131 -6.82 24.50 -6.69
N PHE A 132 -7.21 23.33 -6.17
CA PHE A 132 -6.89 22.06 -6.78
C PHE A 132 -7.66 21.87 -8.09
N SER A 133 -7.06 21.17 -9.04
CA SER A 133 -7.68 20.90 -10.34
C SER A 133 -9.00 20.15 -10.22
N THR A 134 -9.18 19.34 -9.16
CA THR A 134 -10.46 18.66 -8.87
C THR A 134 -11.52 19.63 -8.33
N GLU A 135 -11.15 20.60 -7.50
CA GLU A 135 -12.06 21.65 -7.00
C GLU A 135 -12.59 22.52 -8.14
N ILE A 136 -11.75 22.84 -9.13
CA ILE A 136 -12.17 23.58 -10.33
C ILE A 136 -13.19 22.76 -11.15
N VAL A 137 -13.01 21.44 -11.23
CA VAL A 137 -13.97 20.55 -11.91
C VAL A 137 -15.30 20.54 -11.17
N GLU A 138 -15.28 20.37 -9.85
CA GLU A 138 -16.52 20.31 -9.07
C GLU A 138 -17.28 21.64 -9.15
N ALA A 139 -16.58 22.78 -9.08
CA ALA A 139 -17.19 24.10 -9.22
C ALA A 139 -17.78 24.40 -10.61
N LEU A 140 -17.34 23.69 -11.65
CA LEU A 140 -17.79 23.88 -13.04
C LEU A 140 -18.54 22.67 -13.60
N LYS A 141 -18.94 21.73 -12.75
CA LYS A 141 -19.58 20.46 -13.11
C LYS A 141 -20.91 20.67 -13.83
N ASP A 142 -21.74 21.59 -13.34
CA ASP A 142 -23.04 21.95 -13.94
C ASP A 142 -22.90 22.63 -15.31
N LYS A 143 -21.69 23.10 -15.63
CA LYS A 143 -21.36 23.67 -16.95
C LYS A 143 -20.71 22.64 -17.88
N GLY A 144 -20.69 21.37 -17.46
CA GLY A 144 -20.19 20.23 -18.24
C GLY A 144 -18.68 20.21 -18.42
N VAL A 145 -17.92 20.87 -17.55
CA VAL A 145 -16.44 20.90 -17.59
C VAL A 145 -15.88 19.63 -16.96
N LEU A 146 -14.98 18.94 -17.66
CA LEU A 146 -14.32 17.72 -17.17
C LEU A 146 -12.85 17.98 -16.81
N ILE A 147 -12.23 17.08 -16.04
CA ILE A 147 -10.81 17.19 -15.64
C ILE A 147 -9.85 17.30 -16.84
N ARG A 148 -10.14 16.59 -17.93
CA ARG A 148 -9.38 16.69 -19.19
C ARG A 148 -9.48 18.07 -19.83
N ASP A 149 -10.63 18.73 -19.68
CA ASP A 149 -10.86 20.08 -20.19
C ASP A 149 -10.07 21.09 -19.33
N VAL A 150 -10.06 20.92 -18.01
CA VAL A 150 -9.29 21.76 -17.07
C VAL A 150 -7.80 21.67 -17.37
N MET A 151 -7.20 20.48 -17.35
CA MET A 151 -5.75 20.35 -17.50
C MET A 151 -5.25 20.75 -18.89
N ALA A 152 -5.97 20.41 -19.96
CA ALA A 152 -5.60 20.81 -21.32
C ALA A 152 -5.57 22.34 -21.48
N ASN A 153 -6.54 23.05 -20.89
CA ASN A 153 -6.58 24.51 -20.95
C ASN A 153 -5.60 25.17 -19.99
N VAL A 154 -5.48 24.68 -18.75
CA VAL A 154 -4.56 25.21 -17.73
C VAL A 154 -3.10 25.12 -18.19
N ARG A 155 -2.67 24.01 -18.80
CA ARG A 155 -1.32 23.90 -19.38
C ARG A 155 -1.10 24.90 -20.52
N ARG A 156 -2.14 25.21 -21.30
CA ARG A 156 -2.06 26.25 -22.33
C ARG A 156 -1.99 27.65 -21.72
N PHE A 157 -2.70 27.91 -20.62
CA PHE A 157 -2.66 29.18 -19.91
C PHE A 157 -1.33 29.39 -19.17
N GLU A 158 -0.77 28.33 -18.60
CA GLU A 158 0.55 28.31 -17.95
C GLU A 158 1.66 28.68 -18.95
N LYS A 159 1.64 28.07 -20.14
CA LYS A 159 2.56 28.43 -21.25
C LYS A 159 2.43 29.89 -21.69
N ARG A 160 1.24 30.49 -21.54
CA ARG A 160 0.98 31.91 -21.82
C ARG A 160 1.29 32.82 -20.63
N GLY A 161 1.73 32.26 -19.50
CA GLY A 161 2.05 32.99 -18.29
C GLY A 161 0.84 33.51 -17.50
N LEU A 162 -0.39 33.07 -17.80
CA LEU A 162 -1.62 33.58 -17.18
C LEU A 162 -1.95 32.89 -15.84
N VAL A 163 -1.46 31.68 -15.64
CA VAL A 163 -1.70 30.90 -14.43
C VAL A 163 -0.42 30.24 -13.96
N TYR A 164 -0.32 30.01 -12.66
CA TYR A 164 0.73 29.23 -12.02
C TYR A 164 0.18 27.85 -11.67
N VAL A 165 0.94 26.80 -11.98
CA VAL A 165 0.56 25.40 -11.71
C VAL A 165 1.63 24.74 -10.86
N ARG A 166 1.21 24.03 -9.81
CA ARG A 166 2.10 23.35 -8.87
C ARG A 166 1.66 21.91 -8.60
N GLY A 167 2.62 20.99 -8.66
CA GLY A 167 2.51 19.59 -8.22
C GLY A 167 3.75 19.17 -7.40
N TYR A 168 3.87 17.88 -7.07
CA TYR A 168 5.12 17.32 -6.55
C TYR A 168 6.22 17.48 -7.60
N LYS A 169 7.36 18.05 -7.21
CA LYS A 169 8.52 18.17 -8.09
C LYS A 169 9.37 16.90 -7.96
N MET A 170 9.51 16.18 -9.06
CA MET A 170 10.60 15.25 -9.33
C MET A 170 11.69 15.98 -10.13
N ASP A 171 12.89 15.42 -10.23
CA ASP A 171 14.04 16.04 -10.90
C ASP A 171 13.75 16.49 -12.35
N ASP A 172 12.85 15.81 -13.08
CA ASP A 172 12.51 16.11 -14.48
C ASP A 172 11.01 16.41 -14.74
N ARG A 173 10.12 16.19 -13.77
CA ARG A 173 8.65 16.23 -13.96
C ARG A 173 7.89 16.75 -12.74
N GLN A 174 6.69 17.25 -12.99
CA GLN A 174 5.72 17.53 -11.92
C GLN A 174 4.55 16.55 -11.96
N THR A 175 4.30 15.84 -10.86
CA THR A 175 3.12 14.97 -10.68
C THR A 175 2.06 15.66 -9.81
N PRO A 176 0.76 15.39 -10.00
CA PRO A 176 -0.29 16.03 -9.21
C PRO A 176 -0.25 15.58 -7.74
N PHE A 177 -0.80 16.39 -6.83
CA PHE A 177 -1.15 15.95 -5.48
C PHE A 177 -2.30 14.94 -5.52
N LYS A 178 -2.64 14.32 -4.38
CA LYS A 178 -3.80 13.43 -4.26
C LYS A 178 -5.09 14.09 -4.78
N ASP A 179 -5.27 15.38 -4.48
CA ASP A 179 -6.43 16.16 -4.89
C ASP A 179 -6.22 16.88 -6.25
N GLY A 180 -5.10 16.63 -6.95
CA GLY A 180 -4.80 17.22 -8.26
C GLY A 180 -3.70 18.28 -8.23
N TYR A 181 -3.54 19.04 -9.32
CA TYR A 181 -2.57 20.15 -9.36
C TYR A 181 -3.15 21.40 -8.70
N LEU A 182 -2.31 22.16 -7.99
CA LEU A 182 -2.69 23.48 -7.50
C LEU A 182 -2.55 24.52 -8.61
N ILE A 183 -3.57 25.36 -8.77
CA ILE A 183 -3.70 26.31 -9.86
C ILE A 183 -4.11 27.67 -9.26
N THR A 184 -3.42 28.74 -9.65
CA THR A 184 -3.76 30.12 -9.25
C THR A 184 -3.51 31.11 -10.39
N TRP A 185 -4.22 32.23 -10.36
CA TRP A 185 -4.03 33.34 -11.30
C TRP A 185 -2.66 34.00 -11.12
N LEU A 186 -2.01 34.34 -12.23
CA LEU A 186 -0.85 35.23 -12.26
C LEU A 186 -1.31 36.59 -12.80
N ASP A 187 -1.22 37.60 -11.95
CA ASP A 187 -1.62 38.97 -12.30
C ASP A 187 -0.67 39.53 -13.38
N PRO A 188 -1.19 39.82 -14.59
CA PRO A 188 -0.37 40.35 -15.68
C PRO A 188 0.06 41.81 -15.46
N ASP A 189 -0.61 42.54 -14.56
CA ASP A 189 -0.34 43.95 -14.29
C ASP A 189 0.82 44.13 -13.28
N LYS A 190 1.29 43.03 -12.68
CA LYS A 190 2.41 43.01 -11.73
C LYS A 190 3.73 42.58 -12.36
N PRO A 191 4.88 43.01 -11.79
CA PRO A 191 6.18 42.44 -12.14
C PRO A 191 6.18 40.91 -12.01
N ARG A 192 6.75 40.24 -13.01
CA ARG A 192 6.68 38.76 -13.12
C ARG A 192 7.15 38.03 -11.88
N LYS A 193 8.22 38.53 -11.25
CA LYS A 193 8.80 37.95 -10.03
C LYS A 193 7.81 38.03 -8.87
N GLU A 194 7.23 39.19 -8.65
CA GLU A 194 6.24 39.46 -7.58
C GLU A 194 4.98 38.62 -7.78
N ALA A 195 4.46 38.53 -9.01
CA ALA A 195 3.31 37.69 -9.33
C ALA A 195 3.57 36.20 -9.03
N ILE A 196 4.79 35.70 -9.27
CA ILE A 196 5.18 34.31 -8.97
C ILE A 196 5.32 34.11 -7.45
N GLU A 197 5.94 35.04 -6.73
CA GLU A 197 6.09 34.97 -5.27
C GLU A 197 4.72 34.94 -4.58
N GLU A 198 3.78 35.79 -4.99
CA GLU A 198 2.41 35.77 -4.49
C GLU A 198 1.68 34.46 -4.84
N ALA A 199 1.87 33.94 -6.06
CA ALA A 199 1.30 32.66 -6.44
C ALA A 199 1.85 31.50 -5.60
N ILE A 200 3.15 31.51 -5.28
CA ILE A 200 3.77 30.53 -4.37
C ILE A 200 3.12 30.63 -3.00
N GLN A 201 3.00 31.84 -2.42
CA GLN A 201 2.36 32.05 -1.12
C GLN A 201 0.90 31.56 -1.10
N ARG A 202 0.11 31.83 -2.15
CA ARG A 202 -1.28 31.34 -2.27
C ARG A 202 -1.34 29.82 -2.35
N THR A 203 -0.43 29.20 -3.10
CA THR A 203 -0.36 27.72 -3.18
C THR A 203 0.16 27.09 -1.88
N ASP A 204 1.10 27.72 -1.18
CA ASP A 204 1.54 27.27 0.15
C ASP A 204 0.37 27.36 1.12
N LYS A 205 -0.33 28.49 1.19
CA LYS A 205 -1.52 28.66 2.03
C LYS A 205 -2.59 27.62 1.73
N ALA A 206 -2.87 27.34 0.45
CA ALA A 206 -3.82 26.31 0.05
C ALA A 206 -3.35 24.88 0.40
N LEU A 207 -2.04 24.62 0.39
CA LEU A 207 -1.48 23.37 0.91
C LEU A 207 -1.65 23.29 2.42
N TYR A 208 -1.29 24.33 3.17
CA TYR A 208 -1.43 24.40 4.63
C TYR A 208 -2.90 24.23 5.08
N GLU A 209 -3.85 24.79 4.33
CA GLU A 209 -5.29 24.65 4.59
C GLU A 209 -5.87 23.28 4.18
N SER A 210 -5.14 22.47 3.39
CA SER A 210 -5.60 21.14 2.98
C SER A 210 -5.21 20.08 4.01
N ALA A 211 -6.11 19.13 4.27
CA ALA A 211 -5.92 18.05 5.25
C ALA A 211 -4.64 17.20 5.01
N SER A 212 -4.06 17.25 3.80
CA SER A 212 -2.83 16.51 3.47
C SER A 212 -1.52 17.16 3.97
N ALA A 213 -1.40 18.49 4.02
CA ALA A 213 -0.14 19.11 4.47
C ALA A 213 -0.04 19.17 6.00
N VAL A 214 -1.19 19.26 6.67
CA VAL A 214 -1.29 19.09 8.13
C VAL A 214 -0.68 17.74 8.54
N SER A 215 -0.97 16.66 7.79
CA SER A 215 -0.44 15.32 8.10
C SER A 215 1.08 15.19 7.97
N ILE A 216 1.74 15.88 7.04
CA ILE A 216 3.19 15.70 6.83
C ILE A 216 4.04 16.55 7.78
N ILE A 217 3.59 17.77 8.09
CA ILE A 217 4.28 18.65 9.04
C ILE A 217 4.12 18.10 10.46
N GLU A 218 2.92 17.64 10.82
CA GLU A 218 2.70 16.91 12.08
C GLU A 218 3.59 15.68 12.16
N ARG A 219 3.72 14.89 11.08
CA ARG A 219 4.65 13.74 11.06
C ARG A 219 6.10 14.16 11.29
N ILE A 220 6.56 15.27 10.70
CA ILE A 220 7.93 15.79 10.90
C ILE A 220 8.15 16.18 12.37
N HIS A 221 7.22 16.91 12.98
CA HIS A 221 7.30 17.26 14.39
C HIS A 221 7.25 16.02 15.29
N ASN A 222 6.35 15.08 15.01
CA ASN A 222 6.26 13.81 15.72
C ASN A 222 7.56 13.00 15.63
N VAL A 223 8.24 12.97 14.47
CA VAL A 223 9.56 12.33 14.35
C VAL A 223 10.55 12.95 15.34
N ARG A 224 10.63 14.28 15.37
CA ARG A 224 11.53 15.00 16.29
C ARG A 224 11.19 14.67 17.75
N ASP A 225 9.92 14.75 18.12
CA ASP A 225 9.46 14.52 19.48
C ASP A 225 9.74 13.09 19.94
N ILE A 226 9.51 12.09 19.07
CA ILE A 226 9.85 10.68 19.32
C ILE A 226 11.35 10.52 19.59
N ILE A 227 12.21 11.13 18.76
CA ILE A 227 13.67 11.03 18.92
C ILE A 227 14.11 11.73 20.21
N LEU A 228 13.56 12.89 20.52
CA LEU A 228 13.84 13.63 21.75
C LEU A 228 13.45 12.83 22.99
N GLU A 229 12.22 12.29 23.02
CA GLU A 229 11.71 11.46 24.11
C GLU A 229 12.63 10.25 24.37
N HIS A 230 13.00 9.50 23.32
CA HIS A 230 13.86 8.32 23.47
C HIS A 230 15.27 8.69 23.90
N SER A 231 15.78 9.83 23.41
CA SER A 231 17.10 10.31 23.80
C SER A 231 17.14 10.74 25.27
N ALA A 232 16.10 11.38 25.77
CA ALA A 232 15.96 11.70 27.19
C ALA A 232 15.90 10.45 28.09
N LEU A 233 15.38 9.34 27.55
CA LEU A 233 15.37 8.02 28.19
C LEU A 233 16.67 7.22 27.99
N LYS A 234 17.72 7.83 27.39
CA LYS A 234 19.01 7.18 27.10
C LYS A 234 18.87 5.97 26.16
N ARG A 235 17.97 6.06 25.16
CA ARG A 235 17.69 5.00 24.19
C ARG A 235 17.79 5.52 22.76
N LEU A 236 18.21 4.64 21.86
CA LEU A 236 18.12 4.86 20.42
C LEU A 236 16.71 4.53 19.92
N VAL A 237 16.26 5.21 18.86
CA VAL A 237 15.00 4.88 18.18
C VAL A 237 15.24 4.37 16.77
N GLY A 238 14.71 3.20 16.45
CA GLY A 238 14.86 2.59 15.12
C GLY A 238 13.84 3.14 14.12
N PHE A 239 14.22 3.19 12.84
CA PHE A 239 13.31 3.60 11.75
C PHE A 239 11.95 2.87 11.74
N PRO A 240 11.87 1.52 11.92
CA PRO A 240 10.58 0.83 11.93
C PRO A 240 9.66 1.26 13.07
N TYR A 241 10.22 1.66 14.22
CA TYR A 241 9.41 2.17 15.33
C TYR A 241 8.77 3.50 14.97
N ILE A 242 9.54 4.40 14.36
CA ILE A 242 9.04 5.71 13.90
C ILE A 242 7.92 5.50 12.88
N GLN A 243 8.14 4.65 11.86
CA GLN A 243 7.13 4.32 10.86
C GLN A 243 5.82 3.83 11.51
N ASN A 244 5.91 2.85 12.40
CA ASN A 244 4.75 2.28 13.08
C ASN A 244 4.03 3.32 13.96
N LYS A 245 4.78 4.16 14.68
CA LYS A 245 4.23 5.19 15.55
C LYS A 245 3.49 6.29 14.76
N LEU A 246 3.98 6.60 13.56
CA LEU A 246 3.34 7.55 12.64
C LEU A 246 2.15 6.94 11.89
N GLY A 247 1.99 5.61 11.89
CA GLY A 247 0.90 4.91 11.21
C GLY A 247 0.90 5.14 9.70
N CYS A 248 2.08 5.27 9.09
CA CYS A 248 2.23 5.62 7.68
C CYS A 248 3.02 4.57 6.88
N THR A 249 3.03 4.72 5.56
CA THR A 249 3.82 3.87 4.67
C THR A 249 5.33 4.12 4.86
N GLU A 250 6.16 3.15 4.46
CA GLU A 250 7.62 3.27 4.55
C GLU A 250 8.15 4.52 3.84
N HIS A 251 7.63 4.81 2.64
CA HIS A 251 8.02 5.98 1.87
C HIS A 251 7.65 7.31 2.56
N GLU A 252 6.48 7.38 3.19
CA GLU A 252 6.05 8.55 3.96
C GLU A 252 6.89 8.75 5.22
N ALA A 253 7.23 7.66 5.92
CA ALA A 253 8.11 7.69 7.08
C ALA A 253 9.52 8.15 6.68
N GLU A 254 10.05 7.64 5.57
CA GLU A 254 11.36 8.02 5.06
C GLU A 254 11.42 9.49 4.67
N HIS A 255 10.39 9.99 3.97
CA HIS A 255 10.29 11.41 3.66
C HIS A 255 10.19 12.26 4.94
N ALA A 256 9.38 11.86 5.93
CA ALA A 256 9.23 12.59 7.19
C ALA A 256 10.54 12.64 7.99
N VAL A 257 11.26 11.51 8.09
CA VAL A 257 12.55 11.44 8.79
C VAL A 257 13.62 12.27 8.09
N ASN A 258 13.74 12.15 6.77
CA ASN A 258 14.70 12.95 6.00
C ASN A 258 14.43 14.44 6.13
N ARG A 259 13.16 14.86 6.11
CA ARG A 259 12.80 16.26 6.32
C ARG A 259 13.03 16.73 7.75
N ALA A 260 12.73 15.90 8.75
CA ALA A 260 13.01 16.21 10.15
C ALA A 260 14.51 16.43 10.36
N MET A 261 15.38 15.56 9.84
CA MET A 261 16.83 15.72 9.94
C MET A 261 17.36 16.96 9.23
N GLN A 262 16.74 17.37 8.11
CA GLN A 262 17.10 18.62 7.43
C GLN A 262 16.71 19.86 8.25
N LEU A 263 15.56 19.82 8.92
CA LEU A 263 15.01 20.94 9.70
C LEU A 263 15.61 21.02 11.12
N TYR A 264 16.06 19.89 11.67
CA TYR A 264 16.56 19.73 13.03
C TYR A 264 17.98 19.11 13.01
N PRO A 265 19.04 19.93 12.88
CA PRO A 265 20.43 19.45 12.76
C PRO A 265 20.99 18.74 14.02
N ASP A 266 20.30 18.91 15.13
CA ASP A 266 20.48 18.26 16.43
C ASP A 266 20.04 16.79 16.42
N LEU A 267 19.24 16.35 15.45
CA LEU A 267 18.95 14.94 15.20
C LEU A 267 20.11 14.28 14.45
N LYS A 268 20.54 13.12 14.93
CA LYS A 268 21.65 12.33 14.38
C LYS A 268 21.18 10.91 14.03
N GLU A 269 21.72 10.38 12.94
CA GLU A 269 21.55 8.99 12.52
C GLU A 269 22.81 8.18 12.88
N VAL A 270 22.61 6.98 13.41
CA VAL A 270 23.64 5.97 13.62
C VAL A 270 23.21 4.69 12.91
N LYS A 271 24.11 4.13 12.09
CA LYS A 271 23.88 2.87 11.39
C LYS A 271 24.52 1.73 12.17
N LEU A 272 23.70 0.82 12.68
CA LEU A 272 24.18 -0.39 13.35
C LEU A 272 24.31 -1.53 12.33
N PHE A 273 25.45 -2.22 12.33
CA PHE A 273 25.79 -3.28 11.36
C PHE A 273 25.64 -2.85 9.89
N ASN A 274 25.83 -1.56 9.60
CA ASN A 274 25.63 -0.94 8.28
C ASN A 274 24.25 -1.15 7.63
N ASN A 275 23.27 -1.67 8.37
CA ASN A 275 21.97 -2.06 7.82
C ASN A 275 20.78 -1.50 8.63
N TYR A 276 20.96 -1.25 9.93
CA TYR A 276 19.89 -0.76 10.78
C TYR A 276 20.05 0.72 11.10
N ARG A 277 19.09 1.53 10.65
CA ARG A 277 19.03 2.97 10.92
C ARG A 277 18.40 3.25 12.28
N TYR A 278 19.18 3.85 13.16
CA TYR A 278 18.75 4.35 14.45
C TYR A 278 19.00 5.86 14.54
N TYR A 279 18.21 6.54 15.34
CA TYR A 279 18.28 7.97 15.53
C TYR A 279 18.41 8.33 17.00
N HIS A 280 19.09 9.45 17.26
CA HIS A 280 19.18 10.07 18.58
C HIS A 280 19.29 11.59 18.45
N HIS A 281 19.09 12.29 19.56
CA HIS A 281 19.32 13.72 19.66
C HIS A 281 20.73 14.00 20.20
N SER A 282 21.33 15.12 19.80
CA SER A 282 22.69 15.54 20.17
C SER A 282 22.85 15.87 21.66
N SER A 283 21.76 16.04 22.40
CA SER A 283 21.80 16.24 23.86
C SER A 283 22.13 14.98 24.66
N MET A 284 22.20 13.81 24.02
CA MET A 284 22.56 12.57 24.69
C MET A 284 24.07 12.56 25.02
N PRO A 285 24.47 12.33 26.28
CA PRO A 285 25.88 12.21 26.65
C PRO A 285 26.58 11.07 25.90
N GLU A 286 27.88 11.24 25.60
CA GLU A 286 28.64 10.26 24.81
C GLU A 286 28.72 8.88 25.48
N GLU A 287 28.85 8.83 26.81
CA GLU A 287 28.85 7.57 27.57
C GLU A 287 27.50 6.84 27.46
N ASP A 288 26.40 7.58 27.57
CA ASP A 288 25.04 7.04 27.42
C ASP A 288 24.80 6.57 25.98
N LEU A 289 25.32 7.28 24.98
CA LEU A 289 25.24 6.89 23.58
C LEU A 289 25.99 5.58 23.32
N LYS A 290 27.22 5.43 23.82
CA LYS A 290 28.00 4.19 23.70
C LYS A 290 27.30 3.00 24.36
N ALA A 291 26.73 3.21 25.54
CA ALA A 291 25.93 2.20 26.23
C ALA A 291 24.69 1.82 25.43
N ALA A 292 23.93 2.80 24.93
CA ALA A 292 22.72 2.58 24.13
C ALA A 292 23.02 1.85 22.81
N ILE A 293 24.12 2.18 22.12
CA ILE A 293 24.59 1.45 20.93
C ILE A 293 24.89 0.00 21.29
N THR A 294 25.68 -0.24 22.34
CA THR A 294 26.07 -1.60 22.78
C THR A 294 24.85 -2.45 23.14
N MET A 295 23.92 -1.88 23.92
CA MET A 295 22.67 -2.56 24.30
C MET A 295 21.81 -2.87 23.08
N THR A 296 21.68 -1.93 22.14
CA THR A 296 20.89 -2.12 20.92
C THR A 296 21.51 -3.16 20.00
N MET A 297 22.84 -3.16 19.83
CA MET A 297 23.55 -4.18 19.05
C MET A 297 23.38 -5.57 19.66
N ASN A 298 23.49 -5.70 20.99
CA ASN A 298 23.25 -6.97 21.68
C ASN A 298 21.79 -7.44 21.51
N TYR A 299 20.83 -6.53 21.59
CA TYR A 299 19.43 -6.85 21.32
C TYR A 299 19.20 -7.33 19.88
N ILE A 300 19.80 -6.67 18.88
CA ILE A 300 19.73 -7.09 17.48
C ILE A 300 20.35 -8.48 17.31
N ARG A 301 21.51 -8.74 17.92
CA ARG A 301 22.13 -10.08 17.91
C ARG A 301 21.22 -11.14 18.51
N MET A 302 20.56 -10.84 19.63
CA MET A 302 19.64 -11.79 20.26
C MET A 302 18.39 -12.04 19.43
N THR A 303 17.85 -11.03 18.74
CA THR A 303 16.55 -11.13 18.04
C THR A 303 16.66 -11.43 16.55
N LYS A 304 17.80 -11.13 15.93
CA LYS A 304 18.07 -11.32 14.49
C LYS A 304 19.28 -12.20 14.22
N GLY A 305 19.95 -12.69 15.28
CA GLY A 305 21.08 -13.59 15.14
C GLY A 305 20.69 -15.02 14.86
N ARG A 306 21.73 -15.80 14.60
CA ARG A 306 21.66 -17.19 14.16
C ARG A 306 20.88 -18.10 15.11
N ASP A 307 21.13 -17.99 16.41
CA ASP A 307 20.48 -18.86 17.40
C ASP A 307 18.97 -18.63 17.45
N ASN A 308 18.52 -17.38 17.27
CA ASN A 308 17.09 -17.07 17.23
C ASN A 308 16.40 -17.66 15.99
N ARG A 309 17.03 -17.50 14.82
CA ARG A 309 16.54 -18.13 13.57
C ARG A 309 16.46 -19.65 13.73
N ILE A 310 17.52 -20.29 14.21
CA ILE A 310 17.55 -21.74 14.41
C ILE A 310 16.48 -22.18 15.41
N GLY A 311 16.24 -21.41 16.47
CA GLY A 311 15.19 -21.66 17.45
C GLY A 311 13.79 -21.65 16.83
N HIS A 312 13.46 -20.62 16.05
CA HIS A 312 12.18 -20.54 15.33
C HIS A 312 12.05 -21.66 14.28
N ASN A 313 13.12 -21.93 13.53
CA ASN A 313 13.12 -23.04 12.57
C ASN A 313 12.88 -24.40 13.25
N TRP A 314 13.36 -24.58 14.47
CA TRP A 314 13.10 -25.78 15.26
C TRP A 314 11.62 -25.93 15.64
N GLU A 315 10.92 -24.82 15.93
CA GLU A 315 9.47 -24.82 16.13
C GLU A 315 8.74 -25.35 14.89
N ALA A 316 9.11 -24.85 13.71
CA ALA A 316 8.53 -25.28 12.44
C ALA A 316 8.82 -26.75 12.11
N VAL A 317 10.03 -27.25 12.41
CA VAL A 317 10.35 -28.67 12.27
C VAL A 317 9.44 -29.52 13.14
N ALA A 318 9.36 -29.21 14.44
CA ALA A 318 8.56 -30.00 15.37
C ALA A 318 7.09 -30.03 14.94
N GLU A 319 6.55 -28.87 14.56
CA GLU A 319 5.21 -28.76 14.02
C GLU A 319 4.99 -29.64 12.79
N TRP A 320 5.88 -29.57 11.79
CA TRP A 320 5.73 -30.32 10.54
C TRP A 320 5.63 -31.82 10.79
N PHE A 321 6.42 -32.35 11.72
CA PHE A 321 6.32 -33.77 12.11
C PHE A 321 5.04 -34.07 12.88
N ILE A 322 4.63 -33.22 13.84
CA ILE A 322 3.40 -33.46 14.59
C ILE A 322 2.20 -33.47 13.64
N ASP A 323 2.09 -32.49 12.75
CA ASP A 323 0.99 -32.37 11.78
C ASP A 323 0.92 -33.59 10.85
N ARG A 324 2.07 -34.09 10.39
CA ARG A 324 2.12 -35.22 9.46
C ARG A 324 1.86 -36.58 10.09
N PHE A 325 2.27 -36.77 11.34
CA PHE A 325 2.25 -38.09 11.99
C PHE A 325 1.17 -38.25 13.07
N THR A 326 0.49 -37.17 13.45
CA THR A 326 -0.58 -37.23 14.45
C THR A 326 -1.95 -37.29 13.77
N THR A 327 -2.39 -38.51 13.45
CA THR A 327 -3.70 -38.75 12.81
C THR A 327 -4.84 -38.21 13.68
N GLY A 328 -5.73 -37.41 13.09
CA GLY A 328 -6.91 -36.86 13.78
C GLY A 328 -6.60 -35.71 14.74
N ALA A 329 -5.40 -35.11 14.66
CA ALA A 329 -5.05 -33.92 15.43
C ALA A 329 -5.87 -32.70 14.98
N ARG A 330 -6.44 -31.97 15.94
CA ARG A 330 -7.08 -30.67 15.74
C ARG A 330 -6.22 -29.59 16.38
N PHE A 331 -5.48 -28.85 15.56
CA PHE A 331 -4.67 -27.72 16.04
C PHE A 331 -5.54 -26.53 16.41
N TRP A 332 -5.19 -25.87 17.51
CA TRP A 332 -5.78 -24.59 17.89
C TRP A 332 -5.16 -23.47 17.05
N THR A 333 -5.96 -22.43 16.79
CA THR A 333 -5.52 -21.21 16.12
C THR A 333 -6.07 -19.97 16.82
N GLN A 334 -5.32 -18.88 16.79
CA GLN A 334 -5.65 -17.60 17.38
C GLN A 334 -5.29 -16.47 16.42
N ASN A 335 -6.24 -15.55 16.21
CA ASN A 335 -5.98 -14.36 15.41
C ASN A 335 -5.25 -13.30 16.25
N HIS A 336 -4.00 -13.01 15.87
CA HIS A 336 -3.18 -12.01 16.54
C HIS A 336 -3.37 -10.63 15.94
N ARG A 337 -3.50 -9.61 16.79
CA ARG A 337 -3.80 -8.22 16.36
C ARG A 337 -2.75 -7.60 15.44
N ALA A 338 -1.50 -8.09 15.47
CA ALA A 338 -0.35 -7.43 14.85
C ALA A 338 0.21 -8.13 13.59
N GLY A 339 -0.43 -9.18 13.07
CA GLY A 339 -0.07 -9.81 11.78
C GLY A 339 1.32 -10.45 11.68
N GLY A 340 2.16 -10.37 12.72
CA GLY A 340 3.54 -10.89 12.72
C GLY A 340 3.76 -12.17 13.54
N MET A 341 2.72 -12.74 14.14
CA MET A 341 2.79 -13.98 14.93
C MET A 341 1.98 -15.07 14.23
N ASP A 342 2.55 -16.27 14.12
CA ASP A 342 1.87 -17.45 13.56
C ASP A 342 0.53 -17.68 14.29
N PRO A 343 -0.60 -17.80 13.57
CA PRO A 343 -1.90 -18.09 14.18
C PRO A 343 -1.92 -19.35 15.04
N ARG A 344 -1.03 -20.32 14.82
CA ARG A 344 -0.94 -21.54 15.63
C ARG A 344 -0.13 -21.37 16.92
N ARG A 345 0.58 -20.23 17.08
CA ARG A 345 1.15 -19.83 18.38
C ARG A 345 0.04 -19.28 19.24
N ILE A 346 -0.11 -19.80 20.45
CA ILE A 346 -1.27 -19.49 21.30
C ILE A 346 -0.81 -18.70 22.52
N THR A 347 -1.42 -17.53 22.70
CA THR A 347 -1.32 -16.75 23.91
C THR A 347 -2.35 -17.24 24.94
N LEU A 348 -1.85 -17.72 26.07
CA LEU A 348 -2.61 -18.13 27.25
C LEU A 348 -2.78 -16.96 28.22
N HIS A 349 -3.96 -16.87 28.83
CA HIS A 349 -4.23 -15.87 29.85
C HIS A 349 -3.95 -16.43 31.23
N LEU A 350 -3.04 -15.79 31.95
CA LEU A 350 -2.64 -16.17 33.29
C LEU A 350 -3.54 -15.51 34.34
N LEU A 351 -3.84 -16.25 35.41
CA LEU A 351 -4.54 -15.72 36.59
C LEU A 351 -3.60 -14.95 37.53
N ARG A 352 -2.28 -15.20 37.44
CA ARG A 352 -1.24 -14.49 38.17
C ARG A 352 0.06 -14.50 37.39
N GLY A 353 1.02 -13.68 37.80
CA GLY A 353 2.33 -13.65 37.15
C GLY A 353 3.14 -14.94 37.37
N VAL A 354 3.84 -15.39 36.32
CA VAL A 354 4.68 -16.59 36.29
C VAL A 354 5.96 -16.31 35.51
N GLY A 355 7.14 -16.61 36.09
CA GLY A 355 8.42 -16.49 35.38
C GLY A 355 8.68 -15.10 34.78
N GLY A 356 8.30 -14.03 35.50
CA GLY A 356 8.40 -12.64 35.02
C GLY A 356 7.27 -12.19 34.08
N ARG A 357 6.42 -13.11 33.61
CA ARG A 357 5.22 -12.79 32.81
C ARG A 357 4.11 -12.30 33.73
N ARG A 358 3.43 -11.21 33.38
CA ARG A 358 2.38 -10.60 34.25
C ARG A 358 1.00 -11.22 34.04
N MET A 359 0.50 -11.20 32.81
CA MET A 359 -0.90 -11.54 32.50
C MET A 359 -1.04 -12.61 31.40
N ASN A 360 -0.03 -12.78 30.56
CA ASN A 360 -0.09 -13.68 29.40
C ASN A 360 1.19 -14.51 29.31
N ALA A 361 1.06 -15.73 28.81
CA ALA A 361 2.18 -16.56 28.39
C ALA A 361 1.92 -17.05 26.96
N GLU A 362 2.98 -17.40 26.24
CA GLU A 362 2.88 -17.94 24.89
C GLU A 362 3.37 -19.38 24.91
N VAL A 363 2.64 -20.24 24.19
CA VAL A 363 3.03 -21.62 23.93
C VAL A 363 3.09 -21.85 22.43
N ASP A 364 3.96 -22.75 22.01
CA ASP A 364 4.32 -22.85 20.60
C ASP A 364 3.18 -23.45 19.79
N ARG A 365 2.62 -24.59 20.23
CA ARG A 365 1.45 -25.20 19.58
C ARG A 365 0.53 -25.86 20.60
N ILE A 366 -0.76 -25.92 20.29
CA ILE A 366 -1.75 -26.72 21.02
C ILE A 366 -2.53 -27.54 20.01
N TRP A 367 -2.72 -28.81 20.28
CA TRP A 367 -3.61 -29.66 19.50
C TRP A 367 -4.36 -30.66 20.37
N GLU A 368 -5.50 -31.10 19.87
CA GLU A 368 -6.32 -32.13 20.50
C GLU A 368 -6.32 -33.40 19.66
N VAL A 369 -6.25 -34.55 20.33
CA VAL A 369 -6.46 -35.87 19.71
C VAL A 369 -7.60 -36.56 20.45
N THR A 370 -8.57 -37.09 19.70
CA THR A 370 -9.66 -37.89 20.26
C THR A 370 -9.34 -39.38 20.06
N PRO A 371 -8.96 -40.13 21.11
CA PRO A 371 -8.51 -41.51 20.97
C PRO A 371 -9.60 -42.47 20.48
N GLY A 372 -10.87 -42.11 20.69
CA GLY A 372 -12.04 -42.86 20.25
C GLY A 372 -13.33 -42.13 20.61
N ILE A 373 -14.46 -42.60 20.09
CA ILE A 373 -15.77 -41.91 20.17
C ILE A 373 -16.26 -41.71 21.62
N PHE A 374 -15.84 -42.58 22.54
CA PHE A 374 -16.25 -42.55 23.94
C PHE A 374 -15.20 -41.95 24.90
N ALA A 375 -14.04 -41.54 24.39
CA ALA A 375 -12.97 -40.97 25.20
C ALA A 375 -12.97 -39.44 25.07
N PRO A 376 -12.77 -38.70 26.18
CA PRO A 376 -12.58 -37.26 26.09
C PRO A 376 -11.31 -36.94 25.27
N PRO A 377 -11.29 -35.81 24.54
CA PRO A 377 -10.09 -35.38 23.81
C PRO A 377 -8.90 -35.18 24.76
N ILE A 378 -7.72 -35.63 24.32
CA ILE A 378 -6.45 -35.36 24.98
C ILE A 378 -5.89 -34.09 24.35
N THR A 379 -5.60 -33.08 25.16
CA THR A 379 -4.99 -31.82 24.71
C THR A 379 -3.49 -31.86 24.95
N TYR A 380 -2.71 -31.61 23.91
CA TYR A 380 -1.26 -31.52 23.97
C TYR A 380 -0.85 -30.06 23.87
N VAL A 381 0.04 -29.63 24.77
CA VAL A 381 0.61 -28.28 24.75
C VAL A 381 2.11 -28.38 24.55
N LEU A 382 2.63 -27.75 23.50
CA LEU A 382 4.01 -27.85 23.08
C LEU A 382 4.83 -26.63 23.49
N SER A 383 6.02 -26.91 24.02
CA SER A 383 7.13 -25.96 24.10
C SER A 383 8.36 -26.50 23.37
N CYS A 384 8.87 -25.75 22.42
CA CYS A 384 10.07 -26.05 21.66
C CYS A 384 11.29 -25.45 22.35
N LYS A 385 12.34 -26.24 22.48
CA LYS A 385 13.64 -25.82 23.00
C LYS A 385 14.73 -26.36 22.11
N TRP A 386 15.47 -25.46 21.47
CA TRP A 386 16.69 -25.84 20.78
C TRP A 386 17.75 -26.27 21.81
N GLY A 387 18.17 -27.53 21.76
CA GLY A 387 19.17 -28.08 22.68
C GLY A 387 18.57 -28.86 23.87
N LEU A 388 19.15 -28.69 25.07
CA LEU A 388 18.75 -29.44 26.26
C LEU A 388 17.60 -28.75 27.00
N VAL A 389 16.66 -29.54 27.49
CA VAL A 389 15.58 -29.07 28.38
C VAL A 389 16.05 -29.18 29.83
N SER A 390 16.14 -28.06 30.53
CA SER A 390 16.50 -27.99 31.96
C SER A 390 15.26 -28.11 32.86
N LYS A 391 15.49 -28.29 34.16
CA LYS A 391 14.48 -28.26 35.21
C LYS A 391 13.74 -26.93 35.24
N GLU A 392 14.46 -25.83 35.06
CA GLU A 392 13.86 -24.49 34.99
C GLU A 392 12.83 -24.41 33.85
N HIS A 393 13.15 -24.94 32.66
CA HIS A 393 12.19 -24.99 31.56
C HIS A 393 10.95 -25.81 31.91
N VAL A 394 11.14 -26.97 32.56
CA VAL A 394 10.04 -27.84 32.97
C VAL A 394 9.13 -27.16 34.00
N ASP A 395 9.72 -26.58 35.05
CA ASP A 395 8.97 -25.95 36.12
C ASP A 395 8.24 -24.68 35.63
N ASP A 396 8.90 -23.83 34.85
CA ASP A 396 8.28 -22.63 34.25
C ASP A 396 7.10 -23.01 33.35
N PHE A 397 7.28 -24.04 32.51
CA PHE A 397 6.21 -24.51 31.63
C PHE A 397 5.02 -25.08 32.41
N LEU A 398 5.28 -25.89 33.45
CA LEU A 398 4.22 -26.41 34.32
C LEU A 398 3.47 -25.31 35.05
N ASP A 399 4.17 -24.28 35.53
CA ASP A 399 3.52 -23.13 36.17
C ASP A 399 2.69 -22.32 35.17
N VAL A 400 3.15 -22.14 33.93
CA VAL A 400 2.35 -21.53 32.86
C VAL A 400 1.05 -22.31 32.65
N LEU A 401 1.11 -23.63 32.52
CA LEU A 401 -0.09 -24.47 32.35
C LEU A 401 -1.01 -24.38 33.57
N ARG A 402 -0.46 -24.51 34.79
CA ARG A 402 -1.19 -24.48 36.06
C ARG A 402 -1.93 -23.15 36.26
N TRP A 403 -1.30 -22.02 35.96
CA TRP A 403 -1.86 -20.69 36.21
C TRP A 403 -2.61 -20.10 35.01
N SER A 404 -2.63 -20.79 33.88
CA SER A 404 -3.50 -20.45 32.77
C SER A 404 -4.98 -20.66 33.11
N LYS A 405 -5.86 -19.89 32.45
CA LYS A 405 -7.31 -20.10 32.50
C LYS A 405 -7.74 -21.36 31.75
N GLU A 406 -7.03 -21.65 30.67
CA GLU A 406 -7.34 -22.70 29.71
C GLU A 406 -7.01 -24.09 30.28
N PHE A 407 -5.85 -24.24 30.92
CA PHE A 407 -5.33 -25.55 31.34
C PHE A 407 -5.22 -25.74 32.85
N GLY A 408 -5.38 -24.69 33.64
CA GLY A 408 -5.43 -24.78 35.10
C GLY A 408 -6.82 -25.09 35.63
N VAL A 409 -6.90 -25.84 36.73
CA VAL A 409 -8.13 -26.08 37.49
C VAL A 409 -7.85 -26.02 38.99
N ASP A 410 -8.78 -25.43 39.75
CA ASP A 410 -8.69 -25.41 41.20
C ASP A 410 -9.20 -26.73 41.76
N THR A 411 -8.39 -27.41 42.56
CA THR A 411 -8.75 -28.61 43.30
C THR A 411 -8.64 -28.35 44.81
N PRO A 412 -9.18 -29.23 45.68
CA PRO A 412 -9.00 -29.09 47.12
C PRO A 412 -7.53 -29.03 47.57
N ASP A 413 -6.61 -29.62 46.81
CA ASP A 413 -5.17 -29.64 47.07
C ASP A 413 -4.42 -28.44 46.45
N GLY A 414 -5.17 -27.46 45.93
CA GLY A 414 -4.65 -26.29 45.24
C GLY A 414 -4.81 -26.37 43.72
N ARG A 415 -4.29 -25.36 43.02
CA ARG A 415 -4.43 -25.29 41.57
C ARG A 415 -3.50 -26.28 40.87
N GLN A 416 -4.06 -27.08 39.97
CA GLN A 416 -3.35 -28.12 39.22
C GLN A 416 -3.61 -28.00 37.71
N VAL A 417 -2.84 -28.73 36.91
CA VAL A 417 -3.10 -28.85 35.47
C VAL A 417 -4.29 -29.80 35.27
N LYS A 418 -5.22 -29.44 34.37
CA LYS A 418 -6.42 -30.23 34.06
C LYS A 418 -6.05 -31.64 33.62
N GLN A 419 -6.85 -32.61 34.06
CA GLN A 419 -6.77 -33.98 33.54
C GLN A 419 -7.04 -33.98 32.02
N GLY A 420 -6.27 -34.78 31.28
CA GLY A 420 -6.35 -34.82 29.82
C GLY A 420 -5.46 -33.79 29.12
N VAL A 421 -4.77 -32.92 29.86
CA VAL A 421 -3.71 -32.05 29.32
C VAL A 421 -2.35 -32.73 29.48
N VAL A 422 -1.61 -32.83 28.37
CA VAL A 422 -0.28 -33.40 28.29
C VAL A 422 0.70 -32.31 27.89
N GLY A 423 1.73 -32.07 28.70
CA GLY A 423 2.82 -31.19 28.33
C GLY A 423 3.77 -31.90 27.37
N VAL A 424 4.24 -31.21 26.34
CA VAL A 424 5.18 -31.75 25.37
C VAL A 424 6.33 -30.78 25.21
N PHE A 425 7.57 -31.28 25.34
CA PHE A 425 8.74 -30.57 24.84
C PHE A 425 9.16 -31.14 23.50
N ALA A 426 9.54 -30.28 22.55
CA ALA A 426 10.36 -30.67 21.42
C ALA A 426 11.78 -30.15 21.64
N GLY A 427 12.75 -31.06 21.79
CA GLY A 427 14.14 -30.67 22.02
C GLY A 427 15.15 -31.78 21.74
N GLY A 428 16.40 -31.58 22.13
CA GLY A 428 17.45 -32.59 21.99
C GLY A 428 17.32 -33.72 23.01
N ALA A 429 17.32 -33.36 24.29
CA ALA A 429 17.15 -34.27 25.42
C ALA A 429 16.80 -33.45 26.67
N PHE A 430 16.25 -34.08 27.71
CA PHE A 430 16.33 -33.51 29.06
C PHE A 430 17.79 -33.47 29.51
N ASN A 431 18.20 -32.42 30.22
CA ASN A 431 19.56 -32.28 30.71
C ASN A 431 19.88 -33.45 31.67
N PRO A 432 20.79 -34.38 31.30
CA PRO A 432 21.04 -35.57 32.11
C PRO A 432 21.82 -35.27 33.39
N LYS A 433 22.41 -34.07 33.50
CA LYS A 433 23.17 -33.63 34.69
C LYS A 433 22.28 -33.06 35.78
N GLU A 434 21.01 -32.77 35.48
CA GLU A 434 20.09 -32.17 36.44
C GLU A 434 19.26 -33.23 37.17
N THR A 435 19.07 -32.99 38.46
CA THR A 435 18.28 -33.83 39.36
C THR A 435 17.28 -32.98 40.13
N VAL A 436 16.21 -33.62 40.58
CA VAL A 436 15.13 -32.97 41.33
C VAL A 436 14.96 -33.69 42.66
N ARG A 437 15.01 -32.92 43.75
CA ARG A 437 14.74 -33.38 45.10
C ARG A 437 13.26 -33.18 45.40
N LEU A 438 12.56 -34.26 45.70
CA LEU A 438 11.13 -34.27 46.00
C LEU A 438 10.86 -33.97 47.48
N LYS A 439 9.58 -33.79 47.84
CA LYS A 439 9.16 -33.50 49.22
C LYS A 439 9.48 -34.62 50.21
N ASP A 440 9.60 -35.86 49.73
CA ASP A 440 9.98 -37.05 50.49
C ASP A 440 11.51 -37.25 50.53
N GLU A 441 12.29 -36.21 50.20
CA GLU A 441 13.75 -36.21 50.16
C GLU A 441 14.37 -37.11 49.08
N MET A 442 13.55 -37.80 48.26
CA MET A 442 14.02 -38.61 47.15
C MET A 442 14.60 -37.73 46.04
N VAL A 443 15.81 -38.06 45.57
CA VAL A 443 16.43 -37.41 44.41
C VAL A 443 16.18 -38.25 43.16
N ILE A 444 15.56 -37.66 42.15
CA ILE A 444 15.27 -38.31 40.87
C ILE A 444 15.90 -37.53 39.72
N SER A 445 16.12 -38.20 38.59
CA SER A 445 16.60 -37.53 37.36
C SER A 445 15.53 -36.62 36.76
N LEU A 446 15.94 -35.60 36.02
CA LEU A 446 15.01 -34.70 35.32
C LEU A 446 14.02 -35.43 34.38
N PRO A 447 14.41 -36.44 33.57
CA PRO A 447 13.47 -37.23 32.79
C PRO A 447 12.40 -37.93 33.65
N ALA A 448 12.81 -38.50 34.79
CA ALA A 448 11.87 -39.17 35.70
C ALA A 448 10.90 -38.17 36.34
N TYR A 449 11.39 -36.98 36.67
CA TYR A 449 10.57 -35.88 37.17
C TYR A 449 9.55 -35.42 36.13
N ALA A 450 9.98 -35.16 34.90
CA ALA A 450 9.11 -34.78 33.79
C ALA A 450 8.02 -35.83 33.52
N ALA A 451 8.38 -37.12 33.52
CA ALA A 451 7.42 -38.21 33.34
C ALA A 451 6.36 -38.25 34.46
N ARG A 452 6.74 -38.02 35.73
CA ARG A 452 5.80 -37.92 36.85
C ARG A 452 4.83 -36.73 36.71
N MET A 453 5.24 -35.67 36.00
CA MET A 453 4.43 -34.49 35.72
C MET A 453 3.65 -34.59 34.40
N ASN A 454 3.55 -35.78 33.82
CA ASN A 454 2.89 -36.03 32.53
C ASN A 454 3.44 -35.18 31.38
N ILE A 455 4.76 -34.95 31.38
CA ILE A 455 5.47 -34.25 30.31
C ILE A 455 6.17 -35.27 29.40
N GLN A 456 5.95 -35.12 28.10
CA GLN A 456 6.59 -35.89 27.05
C GLN A 456 7.72 -35.10 26.39
N LEU A 457 8.62 -35.82 25.72
CA LEU A 457 9.71 -35.23 24.96
C LEU A 457 9.75 -35.84 23.56
N LEU A 458 9.60 -35.01 22.54
CA LEU A 458 9.87 -35.33 21.14
C LEU A 458 11.33 -34.97 20.84
N LYS A 459 12.15 -35.97 20.51
CA LYS A 459 13.57 -35.75 20.26
C LYS A 459 13.84 -35.50 18.79
N ALA A 460 14.84 -34.67 18.50
CA ALA A 460 15.36 -34.53 17.14
C ALA A 460 15.83 -35.88 16.53
N ALA A 461 16.29 -36.82 17.36
CA ALA A 461 16.64 -38.16 16.93
C ALA A 461 15.42 -38.94 16.39
N ASP A 462 14.25 -38.78 17.01
CA ASP A 462 13.02 -39.46 16.60
C ASP A 462 12.54 -38.94 15.23
N PHE A 463 12.65 -37.63 15.00
CA PHE A 463 12.35 -37.02 13.69
C PHE A 463 13.34 -37.47 12.60
N ASN A 464 14.63 -37.52 12.91
CA ASN A 464 15.64 -38.03 11.98
C ASN A 464 15.39 -39.49 11.62
N GLN A 465 14.99 -40.32 12.59
CA GLN A 465 14.62 -41.71 12.33
C GLN A 465 13.50 -41.79 11.28
N LYS A 466 12.48 -40.92 11.35
CA LYS A 466 11.41 -40.86 10.35
C LYS A 466 11.90 -40.46 8.96
N LEU A 467 12.86 -39.54 8.85
CA LEU A 467 13.49 -39.21 7.57
C LEU A 467 14.26 -40.40 6.99
N HIS A 468 14.98 -41.15 7.82
CA HIS A 468 15.73 -42.33 7.38
C HIS A 468 14.81 -43.49 6.99
N GLU A 469 13.73 -43.73 7.75
CA GLU A 469 12.69 -44.70 7.40
C GLU A 469 12.03 -44.36 6.04
N LYS A 470 11.95 -43.06 5.71
CA LYS A 470 11.46 -42.58 4.41
C LYS A 470 12.46 -42.77 3.26
N GLY A 471 13.73 -43.06 3.56
CA GLY A 471 14.78 -43.31 2.57
C GLY A 471 15.85 -42.21 2.47
N CYS A 472 15.88 -41.25 3.40
CA CYS A 472 16.90 -40.20 3.40
C CYS A 472 18.26 -40.73 3.87
N SER A 473 19.34 -40.27 3.24
CA SER A 473 20.72 -40.50 3.70
C SER A 473 20.94 -40.07 5.15
N LYS A 474 21.87 -40.73 5.87
CA LYS A 474 22.29 -40.35 7.23
C LYS A 474 22.87 -38.93 7.32
N LYS A 475 23.27 -38.35 6.19
CA LYS A 475 23.75 -36.97 6.11
C LYS A 475 22.61 -35.95 6.12
N VAL A 476 21.36 -36.35 5.90
CA VAL A 476 20.19 -35.46 5.97
C VAL A 476 19.63 -35.53 7.38
N SER A 477 19.48 -34.38 8.04
CA SER A 477 18.93 -34.31 9.39
C SER A 477 18.13 -33.03 9.62
N VAL A 478 17.16 -33.08 10.53
CA VAL A 478 16.34 -31.91 10.89
C VAL A 478 17.17 -30.77 11.48
N GLN A 479 18.28 -31.10 12.18
CA GLN A 479 19.19 -30.07 12.68
C GLN A 479 19.91 -29.33 11.55
N LYS A 480 20.21 -30.01 10.43
CA LYS A 480 20.77 -29.35 9.24
C LYS A 480 19.72 -28.47 8.57
N VAL A 481 18.49 -28.97 8.43
CA VAL A 481 17.35 -28.17 7.93
C VAL A 481 17.21 -26.88 8.74
N CYS A 482 17.18 -26.96 10.08
CA CYS A 482 17.06 -25.78 10.95
C CYS A 482 18.19 -24.75 10.75
N LYS A 483 19.42 -25.21 10.50
CA LYS A 483 20.58 -24.33 10.28
C LYS A 483 20.57 -23.68 8.90
N ILE A 484 19.99 -24.35 7.92
CA ILE A 484 20.02 -23.95 6.50
C ILE A 484 18.83 -23.06 6.14
N ALA A 485 17.64 -23.38 6.65
CA ALA A 485 16.43 -22.65 6.31
C ALA A 485 16.50 -21.17 6.76
N LYS A 486 16.10 -20.23 5.90
CA LYS A 486 16.13 -18.79 6.26
C LYS A 486 15.05 -18.41 7.30
N ASP A 487 13.93 -19.11 7.29
CA ASP A 487 12.76 -18.88 8.13
C ASP A 487 11.91 -20.16 8.24
N GLU A 488 10.81 -20.09 9.02
CA GLU A 488 9.91 -21.21 9.28
C GLU A 488 9.23 -21.75 8.02
N ASP A 489 8.92 -20.90 7.04
CA ASP A 489 8.28 -21.32 5.79
C ASP A 489 9.27 -22.08 4.92
N ASP A 490 10.51 -21.61 4.82
CA ASP A 490 11.60 -22.30 4.12
C ASP A 490 11.91 -23.66 4.78
N VAL A 491 11.77 -23.80 6.11
CA VAL A 491 11.82 -25.12 6.78
C VAL A 491 10.75 -26.06 6.23
N ARG A 492 9.49 -25.61 6.15
CA ARG A 492 8.37 -26.42 5.67
C ARG A 492 8.57 -26.80 4.21
N GLU A 493 9.01 -25.86 3.37
CA GLU A 493 9.34 -26.11 1.96
C GLU A 493 10.44 -27.17 1.80
N ILE A 494 11.55 -27.03 2.54
CA ILE A 494 12.67 -27.98 2.49
C ILE A 494 12.22 -29.36 2.97
N LEU A 495 11.49 -29.46 4.08
CA LEU A 495 11.00 -30.75 4.59
C LEU A 495 10.01 -31.40 3.62
N ASP A 496 9.11 -30.63 3.00
CA ASP A 496 8.19 -31.17 1.99
C ASP A 496 8.91 -31.67 0.74
N ALA A 497 9.93 -30.94 0.28
CA ALA A 497 10.75 -31.36 -0.85
C ALA A 497 11.51 -32.66 -0.53
N ILE A 498 12.18 -32.72 0.64
CA ILE A 498 12.88 -33.92 1.11
C ILE A 498 11.91 -35.09 1.26
N TRP A 499 10.71 -34.85 1.80
CA TRP A 499 9.74 -35.92 2.02
C TRP A 499 9.18 -36.50 0.71
N LYS A 500 9.04 -35.66 -0.32
CA LYS A 500 8.61 -36.09 -1.65
C LYS A 500 9.71 -36.87 -2.37
N ASN A 501 10.97 -36.42 -2.27
CA ASN A 501 12.12 -37.00 -2.96
C ASN A 501 13.28 -37.31 -1.98
N PRO A 502 13.14 -38.33 -1.11
CA PRO A 502 14.09 -38.57 -0.02
C PRO A 502 15.52 -38.91 -0.48
N GLN A 503 15.67 -39.51 -1.66
CA GLN A 503 16.99 -39.81 -2.25
C GLN A 503 17.76 -38.54 -2.63
N MET A 504 17.06 -37.46 -2.98
CA MET A 504 17.66 -36.17 -3.36
C MET A 504 17.87 -35.25 -2.14
N GLY A 505 17.69 -35.74 -0.91
CA GLY A 505 17.71 -34.88 0.27
C GLY A 505 19.02 -34.11 0.47
N GLU A 506 20.17 -34.66 0.06
CA GLU A 506 21.45 -33.93 0.12
C GLU A 506 21.51 -32.79 -0.90
N GLU A 507 20.98 -33.00 -2.10
CA GLU A 507 20.92 -32.00 -3.17
C GLU A 507 19.96 -30.85 -2.80
N ILE A 508 18.78 -31.18 -2.28
CA ILE A 508 17.79 -30.19 -1.81
C ILE A 508 18.40 -29.29 -0.71
N LEU A 509 19.16 -29.88 0.22
CA LEU A 509 19.87 -29.10 1.24
C LEU A 509 20.97 -28.21 0.65
N ALA A 510 21.70 -28.69 -0.36
CA ALA A 510 22.73 -27.92 -1.05
C ALA A 510 22.15 -26.72 -1.80
N GLU A 511 21.03 -26.91 -2.50
CA GLU A 511 20.28 -25.84 -3.16
C GLU A 511 19.78 -24.80 -2.17
N ALA A 512 19.23 -25.23 -1.02
CA ALA A 512 18.79 -24.32 0.04
C ALA A 512 19.95 -23.52 0.66
N ILE A 513 21.15 -24.13 0.79
CA ILE A 513 22.35 -23.41 1.21
C ILE A 513 22.69 -22.30 0.22
N GLU A 514 22.64 -22.57 -1.09
CA GLU A 514 22.93 -21.58 -2.12
C GLU A 514 21.90 -20.44 -2.11
N LYS A 515 20.61 -20.79 -2.04
CA LYS A 515 19.47 -19.86 -1.98
C LYS A 515 19.58 -18.88 -0.81
N ASN A 516 20.06 -19.33 0.35
CA ASN A 516 20.06 -18.56 1.61
C ASN A 516 21.44 -17.97 1.99
N LYS A 517 22.37 -17.85 1.03
CA LYS A 517 23.74 -17.35 1.28
C LYS A 517 23.79 -15.96 1.91
N ASP A 518 22.86 -15.10 1.53
CA ASP A 518 22.69 -13.74 2.03
C ASP A 518 22.39 -13.71 3.53
N VAL A 519 21.54 -14.62 4.02
CA VAL A 519 21.22 -14.77 5.45
C VAL A 519 22.47 -15.09 6.25
N TYR A 520 23.29 -16.06 5.79
CA TYR A 520 24.54 -16.40 6.49
C TYR A 520 25.60 -15.30 6.37
N GLY A 521 25.57 -14.51 5.31
CA GLY A 521 26.40 -13.31 5.19
C GLY A 521 26.04 -12.28 6.26
N PHE A 522 24.75 -12.02 6.43
CA PHE A 522 24.23 -11.11 7.45
C PHE A 522 24.51 -11.61 8.89
N GLU A 523 24.34 -12.89 9.17
CA GLU A 523 24.66 -13.46 10.49
C GLU A 523 26.14 -13.33 10.85
N ARG A 524 27.03 -13.50 9.87
CA ARG A 524 28.48 -13.27 10.08
C ARG A 524 28.77 -11.83 10.47
N ILE A 525 28.11 -10.86 9.83
CA ILE A 525 28.23 -9.43 10.19
C ILE A 525 27.77 -9.19 11.64
N LEU A 526 26.73 -9.90 12.10
CA LEU A 526 26.28 -9.80 13.48
C LEU A 526 27.29 -10.42 14.48
N GLU A 527 27.96 -11.50 14.09
CA GLU A 527 28.93 -12.23 14.93
C GLU A 527 30.30 -11.55 15.02
N GLU A 528 30.67 -10.69 14.06
CA GLU A 528 31.93 -9.92 14.08
C GLU A 528 32.04 -8.98 15.30
N LYS A 529 33.22 -8.94 15.94
CA LYS A 529 33.47 -8.12 17.13
C LYS A 529 33.59 -6.62 16.78
N VAL A 530 33.01 -5.79 17.64
CA VAL A 530 32.70 -4.35 17.46
C VAL A 530 33.92 -3.41 17.51
N GLU A 531 35.13 -3.90 17.82
CA GLU A 531 36.32 -3.03 18.03
C GLU A 531 36.68 -2.15 16.81
N SER A 532 36.22 -2.50 15.60
CA SER A 532 36.43 -1.71 14.39
C SER A 532 35.36 -0.65 14.10
N GLN A 533 34.21 -0.65 14.79
CA GLN A 533 33.05 0.19 14.42
C GLN A 533 32.80 1.37 15.37
N ILE A 534 33.47 1.43 16.53
CA ILE A 534 33.32 2.55 17.50
C ILE A 534 34.31 3.70 17.18
N ASN A 535 35.32 3.45 16.34
CA ASN A 535 36.37 4.42 15.98
C ASN A 535 36.23 5.00 14.56
N GLY A 536 35.06 4.90 13.93
CA GLY A 536 34.79 5.35 12.56
C GLY A 536 33.93 6.60 12.50
#